data_AF-M9LGE8-F1
#
_entry.id   AF-M9LGE8-F1
#
_cell.length_a   1.000
_cell.length_b   1.000
_cell.length_c   1.000
_cell.angle_alpha   90.00
_cell.angle_beta   90.00
_cell.angle_gamma   90.00
#
_symmetry.space_group_name_H-M   'P 1'
#
loop_
_entity.id
_entity.type
_entity.pdbx_description
1 polymer ?
#
loop_
_entity_poly.entity_id
_entity_poly.type
_entity_poly.pdbx_seq_one_letter_code
_entity_poly.pdbx_strand_id
1 'polypeptide(L)'
;MLMMKEKKIVTAIAIASISALLAITPAVPVVAAAGVTNTAATDAGIVDWSTPIDHAMDIYGQHAGKPGTYGGSGLLGGFTDVKYREFSVEADGSPILSNSKTVFVGSSTLVNDSDMEQTLSTDSFTQQFTNSVTSSTTTGFKFGEKISSKFEIPLVAEVGAEVSTEFDFSDTSSNTKTETHTYTAQPQNIKVPPHSSVEVIVKLDTVKASGNVKLLSKMSGQKTGSIIYYNPSVQYFYNLSFHDIVDEASKYEKLSNVYANPDETITLVGAGNYEAEYGTQFMVQVMKPKPLNENGRVKRDLHEEDYAYEVTPVVNKAE
;
A
#
# COMPACT_ATOMS: atom_id res chain seq x y z
N MET A 1 -18.28 -26.71 -29.97
CA MET A 1 -18.58 -26.24 -28.61
C MET A 1 -17.84 -24.92 -28.42
N LEU A 2 -18.50 -23.80 -28.75
CA LEU A 2 -17.95 -22.46 -28.63
C LEU A 2 -17.97 -22.04 -27.16
N MET A 3 -16.82 -21.63 -26.60
CA MET A 3 -16.76 -20.92 -25.32
C MET A 3 -16.73 -19.41 -25.59
N MET A 4 -17.84 -18.73 -25.26
CA MET A 4 -17.89 -17.29 -25.07
C MET A 4 -17.12 -16.93 -23.79
N LYS A 5 -16.14 -16.03 -23.89
CA LYS A 5 -15.56 -15.33 -22.73
C LYS A 5 -16.35 -14.04 -22.51
N GLU A 6 -16.97 -13.92 -21.33
CA GLU A 6 -17.65 -12.72 -20.88
C GLU A 6 -16.67 -11.54 -20.73
N LYS A 7 -17.03 -10.38 -21.29
CA LYS A 7 -16.37 -9.10 -21.05
C LYS A 7 -16.92 -8.50 -19.76
N LYS A 8 -16.07 -8.32 -18.74
CA LYS A 8 -16.39 -7.47 -17.58
C LYS A 8 -16.25 -6.00 -18.00
N ILE A 9 -17.35 -5.27 -17.94
CA ILE A 9 -17.40 -3.81 -18.12
C ILE A 9 -17.11 -3.19 -16.74
N VAL A 10 -16.02 -2.44 -16.63
CA VAL A 10 -15.74 -1.59 -15.45
C VAL A 10 -16.12 -0.16 -15.82
N THR A 11 -17.18 0.33 -15.19
CA THR A 11 -17.67 1.70 -15.39
C THR A 11 -16.84 2.67 -14.55
N ALA A 12 -16.00 3.48 -15.19
CA ALA A 12 -15.31 4.59 -14.55
C ALA A 12 -16.29 5.77 -14.36
N ILE A 13 -16.52 6.17 -13.11
CA ILE A 13 -17.29 7.38 -12.77
C ILE A 13 -16.30 8.55 -12.77
N ALA A 14 -16.46 9.46 -13.73
CA ALA A 14 -15.76 10.75 -13.75
C ALA A 14 -16.31 11.67 -12.65
N ILE A 15 -15.48 12.02 -11.67
CA ILE A 15 -15.80 13.08 -10.70
C ILE A 15 -15.21 14.38 -11.25
N ALA A 16 -16.09 15.32 -11.61
CA ALA A 16 -15.71 16.66 -12.03
C ALA A 16 -15.13 17.44 -10.83
N SER A 17 -13.88 17.88 -10.97
CA SER A 17 -13.20 18.77 -10.02
C SER A 17 -13.68 20.20 -10.17
N ILE A 18 -14.34 20.75 -9.15
CA ILE A 18 -14.57 22.18 -9.02
C ILE A 18 -13.37 22.78 -8.28
N SER A 19 -12.58 23.56 -9.02
CA SER A 19 -11.48 24.36 -8.52
C SER A 19 -11.97 25.54 -7.68
N ALA A 20 -11.49 25.65 -6.44
CA ALA A 20 -11.52 26.90 -5.69
C ALA A 20 -10.15 27.14 -5.05
N LEU A 21 -9.47 28.20 -5.52
CA LEU A 21 -8.29 28.76 -4.88
C LEU A 21 -8.67 29.36 -3.52
N LEU A 22 -7.96 28.98 -2.46
CA LEU A 22 -7.78 29.82 -1.27
C LEU A 22 -6.42 29.53 -0.64
N ALA A 23 -5.54 30.52 -0.67
CA ALA A 23 -4.33 30.57 0.14
C ALA A 23 -4.69 31.18 1.50
N ILE A 24 -4.54 30.42 2.60
CA ILE A 24 -4.50 30.95 3.98
C ILE A 24 -3.48 30.14 4.80
N THR A 25 -2.67 30.87 5.56
CA THR A 25 -1.58 30.52 6.48
C THR A 25 -2.03 29.65 7.69
N PRO A 26 -1.10 29.06 8.48
CA PRO A 26 -1.41 27.95 9.36
C PRO A 26 -2.10 28.42 10.65
N ALA A 27 -3.30 27.92 10.89
CA ALA A 27 -3.95 27.97 12.19
C ALA A 27 -4.45 26.57 12.53
N VAL A 28 -3.94 26.03 13.63
CA VAL A 28 -4.46 24.84 14.30
C VAL A 28 -5.84 25.18 14.89
N PRO A 29 -6.89 24.38 14.63
CA PRO A 29 -8.02 24.33 15.54
C PRO A 29 -8.19 22.91 16.08
N VAL A 30 -7.99 22.79 17.38
CA VAL A 30 -8.57 21.71 18.19
C VAL A 30 -10.08 21.87 18.13
N VAL A 31 -10.79 20.90 17.57
CA VAL A 31 -12.24 20.75 17.76
C VAL A 31 -12.50 19.34 18.25
N ALA A 32 -12.87 19.25 19.53
CA ALA A 32 -13.45 18.07 20.13
C ALA A 32 -14.84 17.81 19.52
N ALA A 33 -15.06 16.58 19.04
CA ALA A 33 -16.40 16.04 18.82
C ALA A 33 -16.55 14.79 19.69
N ALA A 34 -17.43 14.89 20.68
CA ALA A 34 -17.82 13.80 21.54
C ALA A 34 -18.79 12.85 20.81
N GLY A 35 -18.62 11.54 21.01
CA GLY A 35 -19.73 10.60 20.99
C GLY A 35 -19.75 9.52 19.90
N VAL A 36 -18.78 8.60 19.89
CA VAL A 36 -19.02 7.15 19.73
C VAL A 36 -17.93 6.43 20.54
N THR A 37 -18.29 5.77 21.64
CA THR A 37 -17.38 4.91 22.40
C THR A 37 -17.23 3.59 21.67
N ASN A 38 -16.20 3.47 20.83
CA ASN A 38 -15.62 2.19 20.46
C ASN A 38 -14.49 1.89 21.44
N THR A 39 -14.75 0.97 22.36
CA THR A 39 -13.75 0.33 23.21
C THR A 39 -12.91 -0.63 22.38
N ALA A 40 -11.69 -0.20 22.03
CA ALA A 40 -10.44 -0.95 21.90
C ALA A 40 -9.48 -0.15 21.01
N ALA A 41 -8.97 0.96 21.54
CA ALA A 41 -7.73 1.53 21.03
C ALA A 41 -6.62 0.54 21.42
N THR A 42 -6.16 -0.29 20.48
CA THR A 42 -4.88 -0.97 20.63
C THR A 42 -3.81 0.12 20.64
N ASP A 43 -3.03 0.21 21.72
CA ASP A 43 -1.98 1.21 21.88
C ASP A 43 -1.15 1.36 20.59
N ALA A 44 -1.18 2.55 20.01
CA ALA A 44 -0.27 2.92 18.93
C ALA A 44 1.16 2.91 19.49
N GLY A 45 2.09 2.23 18.82
CA GLY A 45 3.49 2.15 19.24
C GLY A 45 4.05 0.74 19.37
N ILE A 46 5.19 0.65 20.06
CA ILE A 46 5.93 -0.60 20.26
C ILE A 46 5.69 -1.13 21.67
N VAL A 47 4.99 -2.25 21.77
CA VAL A 47 4.70 -2.92 23.05
C VAL A 47 5.63 -4.11 23.28
N ASP A 48 5.65 -4.68 24.48
CA ASP A 48 6.40 -5.91 24.70
C ASP A 48 5.68 -7.11 24.03
N TRP A 49 6.44 -8.03 23.43
CA TRP A 49 5.87 -9.23 22.79
C TRP A 49 5.01 -10.07 23.75
N SER A 50 5.28 -10.00 25.05
CA SER A 50 4.55 -10.73 26.09
C SER A 50 3.18 -10.14 26.42
N THR A 51 2.95 -8.85 26.14
CA THR A 51 1.72 -8.14 26.54
C THR A 51 0.44 -8.78 25.98
N PRO A 52 0.36 -9.18 24.69
CA PRO A 52 -0.82 -9.87 24.16
C PRO A 52 -1.06 -11.24 24.83
N ILE A 53 0.00 -11.93 25.24
CA ILE A 53 -0.07 -13.24 25.91
C ILE A 53 -0.52 -13.07 27.35
N ASP A 54 -0.07 -12.02 28.04
CA ASP A 54 -0.54 -11.66 29.37
C ASP A 54 -2.02 -11.34 29.37
N HIS A 55 -2.47 -10.54 28.39
CA HIS A 55 -3.89 -10.24 28.22
C HIS A 55 -4.73 -11.51 27.95
N ALA A 56 -4.27 -12.39 27.04
CA ALA A 56 -4.93 -13.67 26.81
C ALA A 56 -4.96 -14.55 28.07
N MET A 57 -3.90 -14.54 28.88
CA MET A 57 -3.85 -15.27 30.14
C MET A 57 -4.86 -14.76 31.16
N ASP A 58 -5.10 -13.45 31.20
CA ASP A 58 -6.12 -12.87 32.09
C ASP A 58 -7.53 -13.31 31.68
N ILE A 59 -7.82 -13.37 30.38
CA ILE A 59 -9.09 -13.90 29.85
C ILE A 59 -9.20 -15.39 30.19
N TYR A 60 -8.16 -16.19 29.91
CA TYR A 60 -8.12 -17.61 30.28
C TYR A 60 -8.44 -17.81 31.77
N GLY A 61 -7.80 -17.05 32.65
CA GLY A 61 -7.99 -17.17 34.10
C GLY A 61 -9.39 -16.81 34.57
N GLN A 62 -10.03 -15.80 33.97
CA GLN A 62 -11.43 -15.46 34.24
C GLN A 62 -12.39 -16.60 33.87
N HIS A 63 -12.04 -17.41 32.87
CA HIS A 63 -12.92 -18.44 32.31
C HIS A 63 -12.51 -19.90 32.62
N ALA A 64 -11.43 -20.13 33.38
CA ALA A 64 -10.93 -21.48 33.70
C ALA A 64 -11.83 -22.33 34.62
N GLY A 65 -13.05 -21.86 34.95
CA GLY A 65 -14.06 -22.63 35.68
C GLY A 65 -13.68 -23.02 37.11
N LYS A 66 -12.79 -22.26 37.76
CA LYS A 66 -12.36 -22.53 39.14
C LYS A 66 -13.27 -21.85 40.17
N PRO A 67 -13.46 -22.43 41.37
CA PRO A 67 -14.20 -21.77 42.44
C PRO A 67 -13.53 -20.47 42.90
N GLY A 68 -14.32 -19.42 43.08
CA GLY A 68 -13.88 -18.10 43.55
C GLY A 68 -13.94 -17.00 42.48
N THR A 69 -13.64 -15.78 42.88
CA THR A 69 -13.54 -14.60 41.99
C THR A 69 -12.12 -14.49 41.46
N TYR A 70 -11.95 -14.34 40.14
CA TYR A 70 -10.64 -14.14 39.52
C TYR A 70 -9.92 -12.95 40.15
N GLY A 71 -8.71 -13.21 40.66
CA GLY A 71 -7.89 -12.24 41.38
C GLY A 71 -6.66 -11.76 40.61
N GLY A 72 -6.46 -12.24 39.38
CA GLY A 72 -5.30 -11.94 38.55
C GLY A 72 -4.30 -13.10 38.45
N SER A 73 -3.35 -12.93 37.54
CA SER A 73 -2.16 -13.76 37.45
C SER A 73 -1.08 -13.27 38.45
N GLY A 74 -0.51 -14.20 39.23
CA GLY A 74 0.42 -13.90 40.32
C GLY A 74 1.89 -13.71 39.89
N LEU A 75 2.68 -13.03 40.74
CA LEU A 75 4.05 -12.54 40.49
C LEU A 75 5.17 -13.60 40.36
N LEU A 76 4.88 -14.89 40.52
CA LEU A 76 5.89 -15.97 40.53
C LEU A 76 6.08 -16.64 39.15
N GLY A 77 5.62 -15.98 38.09
CA GLY A 77 5.62 -16.51 36.73
C GLY A 77 6.72 -15.98 35.83
N GLY A 78 6.94 -16.69 34.72
CA GLY A 78 7.89 -16.30 33.69
C GLY A 78 7.65 -17.03 32.38
N PHE A 79 8.34 -16.55 31.35
CA PHE A 79 8.32 -17.13 30.02
C PHE A 79 9.51 -18.08 29.85
N THR A 80 9.25 -19.26 29.31
CA THR A 80 10.25 -20.30 29.07
C THR A 80 10.13 -20.85 27.65
N ASP A 81 11.22 -21.37 27.10
CA ASP A 81 11.28 -21.95 25.75
C ASP A 81 10.75 -21.03 24.64
N VAL A 82 10.91 -19.72 24.81
CA VAL A 82 10.47 -18.72 23.83
C VAL A 82 11.29 -18.89 22.55
N LYS A 83 10.60 -19.15 21.44
CA LYS A 83 11.20 -19.31 20.11
C LYS A 83 10.44 -18.44 19.11
N TYR A 84 11.15 -17.49 18.53
CA TYR A 84 10.71 -16.75 17.35
C TYR A 84 10.99 -17.59 16.11
N ARG A 85 9.98 -17.80 15.25
CA ARG A 85 10.06 -18.74 14.12
C ARG A 85 10.08 -18.04 12.79
N GLU A 86 9.18 -17.07 12.60
CA GLU A 86 8.98 -16.42 11.32
C GLU A 86 8.51 -14.98 11.52
N PHE A 87 8.97 -14.09 10.65
CA PHE A 87 8.54 -12.71 10.56
C PHE A 87 8.17 -12.42 9.11
N SER A 88 6.99 -11.86 8.90
CA SER A 88 6.50 -11.54 7.56
C SER A 88 5.65 -10.27 7.56
N VAL A 89 5.54 -9.64 6.40
CA VAL A 89 4.69 -8.47 6.18
C VAL A 89 3.70 -8.81 5.08
N GLU A 90 2.42 -8.61 5.34
CA GLU A 90 1.35 -8.91 4.40
C GLU A 90 0.45 -7.70 4.20
N ALA A 91 -0.11 -7.54 3.00
CA ALA A 91 -1.05 -6.46 2.72
C ALA A 91 -2.33 -6.60 3.57
N ASP A 92 -2.76 -5.52 4.22
CA ASP A 92 -4.04 -5.45 4.93
C ASP A 92 -5.08 -4.76 4.05
N GLY A 93 -5.54 -5.50 3.05
CA GLY A 93 -6.46 -5.00 2.01
C GLY A 93 -5.74 -4.48 0.78
N SER A 94 -6.54 -4.01 -0.18
CA SER A 94 -6.02 -3.47 -1.44
C SER A 94 -5.47 -2.05 -1.27
N PRO A 95 -4.43 -1.66 -2.02
CA PRO A 95 -3.94 -0.29 -2.00
C PRO A 95 -5.00 0.70 -2.50
N ILE A 96 -4.99 1.89 -1.91
CA ILE A 96 -5.72 3.05 -2.40
C ILE A 96 -4.82 3.75 -3.42
N LEU A 97 -5.35 3.93 -4.63
CA LEU A 97 -4.66 4.63 -5.70
C LEU A 97 -5.18 6.04 -5.84
N SER A 98 -4.27 6.96 -6.08
CA SER A 98 -4.60 8.32 -6.51
C SER A 98 -3.65 8.75 -7.62
N ASN A 99 -4.19 9.50 -8.59
CA ASN A 99 -3.35 10.15 -9.58
C ASN A 99 -2.46 11.17 -8.86
N SER A 100 -1.17 11.15 -9.17
CA SER A 100 -0.24 12.14 -8.64
C SER A 100 -0.08 13.25 -9.67
N LYS A 101 1.06 13.31 -10.37
CA LYS A 101 1.40 14.35 -11.32
C LYS A 101 1.65 13.75 -12.68
N THR A 102 1.20 14.45 -13.71
CA THR A 102 1.62 14.15 -15.08
C THR A 102 2.86 14.98 -15.38
N VAL A 103 3.94 14.32 -15.77
CA VAL A 103 5.24 14.96 -16.08
C VAL A 103 5.33 15.17 -17.58
N PHE A 104 5.50 16.41 -18.04
CA PHE A 104 5.79 16.68 -19.45
C PHE A 104 7.16 16.11 -19.82
N VAL A 105 7.21 15.35 -20.91
CA VAL A 105 8.42 14.64 -21.36
C VAL A 105 8.99 15.34 -22.57
N GLY A 106 8.14 15.65 -23.55
CA GLY A 106 8.56 16.28 -24.79
C GLY A 106 7.42 16.40 -25.80
N SER A 107 7.78 16.95 -26.96
CA SER A 107 6.88 17.11 -28.08
C SER A 107 7.62 16.92 -29.41
N SER A 108 6.91 16.43 -30.41
CA SER A 108 7.40 16.34 -31.79
C SER A 108 6.39 16.96 -32.75
N THR A 109 6.87 17.59 -33.81
CA THR A 109 6.03 18.10 -34.90
C THR A 109 6.29 17.28 -36.16
N LEU A 110 5.24 16.63 -36.65
CA LEU A 110 5.29 15.81 -37.85
C LEU A 110 4.68 16.59 -39.00
N VAL A 111 5.45 16.80 -40.07
CA VAL A 111 5.05 17.60 -41.23
C VAL A 111 4.92 16.71 -42.46
N ASN A 112 3.76 16.77 -43.12
CA ASN A 112 3.53 16.10 -44.39
C ASN A 112 3.30 17.15 -45.50
N ASP A 113 4.36 17.43 -46.26
CA ASP A 113 4.33 18.33 -47.42
C ASP A 113 3.82 17.65 -48.72
N SER A 114 3.44 16.37 -48.67
CA SER A 114 3.01 15.63 -49.85
C SER A 114 1.50 15.76 -50.11
N ASP A 115 1.09 15.42 -51.33
CA ASP A 115 -0.32 15.40 -51.74
C ASP A 115 -1.11 14.20 -51.17
N MET A 116 -0.46 13.26 -50.48
CA MET A 116 -1.05 12.02 -49.96
C MET A 116 -0.86 11.91 -48.43
N GLU A 117 -1.75 11.17 -47.76
CA GLU A 117 -1.56 10.83 -46.33
C GLU A 117 -0.24 10.09 -46.15
N GLN A 118 0.51 10.45 -45.11
CA GLN A 118 1.76 9.79 -44.74
C GLN A 118 1.66 9.26 -43.31
N THR A 119 2.25 8.09 -43.05
CA THR A 119 2.51 7.63 -41.69
C THR A 119 3.90 8.08 -41.30
N LEU A 120 3.99 9.04 -40.39
CA LEU A 120 5.24 9.59 -39.88
C LEU A 120 5.48 9.07 -38.46
N SER A 121 6.75 8.79 -38.15
CA SER A 121 7.15 8.32 -36.82
C SER A 121 7.65 9.50 -35.99
N THR A 122 7.26 9.53 -34.71
CA THR A 122 7.98 10.36 -33.73
C THR A 122 9.36 9.79 -33.45
N ASP A 123 10.22 10.57 -32.80
CA ASP A 123 11.38 10.02 -32.09
C ASP A 123 10.93 9.21 -30.86
N SER A 124 11.86 8.46 -30.26
CA SER A 124 11.66 7.88 -28.93
C SER A 124 11.70 8.97 -27.87
N PHE A 125 10.84 8.86 -26.84
CA PHE A 125 10.86 9.77 -25.70
C PHE A 125 11.37 9.07 -24.46
N THR A 126 12.26 9.72 -23.72
CA THR A 126 12.82 9.20 -22.47
C THR A 126 12.59 10.17 -21.33
N GLN A 127 12.26 9.65 -20.15
CA GLN A 127 12.11 10.43 -18.94
C GLN A 127 12.70 9.67 -17.75
N GLN A 128 13.60 10.33 -17.01
CA GLN A 128 13.99 9.83 -15.69
C GLN A 128 12.97 10.26 -14.65
N PHE A 129 12.52 9.31 -13.84
CA PHE A 129 11.60 9.56 -12.74
C PHE A 129 12.05 8.77 -11.50
N THR A 130 12.09 9.45 -10.36
CA THR A 130 12.46 8.85 -9.08
C THR A 130 11.23 8.26 -8.43
N ASN A 131 11.13 6.93 -8.46
CA ASN A 131 10.16 6.21 -7.66
C ASN A 131 10.52 6.35 -6.19
N SER A 132 9.51 6.40 -5.33
CA SER A 132 9.71 6.48 -3.89
C SER A 132 8.71 5.58 -3.16
N VAL A 133 9.13 5.05 -2.03
CA VAL A 133 8.25 4.43 -1.05
C VAL A 133 8.66 4.92 0.33
N THR A 134 7.69 5.37 1.11
CA THR A 134 7.82 5.60 2.54
C THR A 134 7.00 4.54 3.27
N SER A 135 7.59 3.90 4.28
CA SER A 135 6.88 2.97 5.15
C SER A 135 7.12 3.29 6.62
N SER A 136 6.15 2.95 7.46
CA SER A 136 6.28 3.07 8.91
C SER A 136 5.49 1.99 9.63
N THR A 137 6.06 1.45 10.70
CA THR A 137 5.34 0.58 11.64
C THR A 137 4.51 1.45 12.57
N THR A 138 3.21 1.15 12.69
CA THR A 138 2.30 1.86 13.60
C THR A 138 2.09 1.09 14.90
N THR A 139 2.13 -0.24 14.83
CA THR A 139 2.02 -1.14 15.97
C THR A 139 3.02 -2.27 15.79
N GLY A 140 3.90 -2.46 16.78
CA GLY A 140 4.96 -3.45 16.73
C GLY A 140 5.28 -4.02 18.11
N PHE A 141 6.26 -4.90 18.16
CA PHE A 141 6.67 -5.61 19.37
C PHE A 141 8.17 -5.50 19.60
N LYS A 142 8.57 -5.33 20.86
CA LYS A 142 9.98 -5.47 21.29
C LYS A 142 10.25 -6.95 21.46
N PHE A 143 11.24 -7.49 20.76
CA PHE A 143 11.66 -8.90 20.89
C PHE A 143 12.99 -9.09 21.63
N GLY A 144 13.62 -7.99 22.05
CA GLY A 144 14.97 -7.95 22.61
C GLY A 144 16.07 -7.76 21.57
N GLU A 145 15.74 -7.90 20.29
CA GLU A 145 16.63 -7.67 19.14
C GLU A 145 15.88 -6.89 18.05
N LYS A 146 16.62 -6.28 17.12
CA LYS A 146 16.04 -5.57 15.98
C LYS A 146 15.60 -6.57 14.91
N ILE A 147 14.34 -6.53 14.53
CA ILE A 147 13.75 -7.46 13.56
C ILE A 147 13.06 -6.66 12.47
N SER A 148 13.40 -6.98 11.22
CA SER A 148 12.79 -6.35 10.06
C SER A 148 12.39 -7.37 9.00
N SER A 149 11.45 -7.00 8.14
CA SER A 149 11.02 -7.83 7.01
C SER A 149 10.68 -6.95 5.81
N LYS A 150 11.01 -7.48 4.62
CA LYS A 150 10.75 -6.81 3.34
C LYS A 150 9.28 -6.99 2.94
N PHE A 151 8.76 -5.98 2.26
CA PHE A 151 7.43 -5.99 1.67
C PHE A 151 7.50 -5.47 0.23
N GLU A 152 7.00 -6.27 -0.70
CA GLU A 152 6.84 -5.88 -2.11
C GLU A 152 5.47 -5.22 -2.27
N ILE A 153 5.47 -4.00 -2.82
CA ILE A 153 4.24 -3.25 -2.99
C ILE A 153 3.48 -3.82 -4.18
N PRO A 154 2.20 -4.20 -4.02
CA PRO A 154 1.38 -4.64 -5.14
C PRO A 154 1.10 -3.44 -6.06
N LEU A 155 1.83 -3.36 -7.17
CA LEU A 155 1.66 -2.33 -8.18
C LEU A 155 0.47 -2.66 -9.08
N VAL A 156 -0.26 -1.63 -9.50
CA VAL A 156 -1.54 -1.80 -10.22
C VAL A 156 -1.40 -1.55 -11.72
N ALA A 157 -0.23 -1.09 -12.18
CA ALA A 157 0.09 -0.94 -13.58
C ALA A 157 1.08 -2.04 -14.01
N GLU A 158 0.94 -2.57 -15.23
CA GLU A 158 1.86 -3.54 -15.88
C GLU A 158 3.21 -2.88 -16.24
N VAL A 159 3.81 -2.23 -15.26
CA VAL A 159 5.04 -1.46 -15.40
C VAL A 159 6.07 -2.30 -14.67
N GLY A 160 7.06 -2.79 -15.40
CA GLY A 160 8.07 -3.73 -14.88
C GLY A 160 9.03 -3.15 -13.83
N ALA A 161 8.66 -2.06 -13.14
CA ALA A 161 9.37 -1.55 -11.99
C ALA A 161 8.90 -2.30 -10.74
N GLU A 162 9.80 -2.92 -9.97
CA GLU A 162 9.47 -3.47 -8.67
C GLU A 162 9.75 -2.42 -7.59
N VAL A 163 8.77 -2.13 -6.72
CA VAL A 163 8.96 -1.22 -5.58
C VAL A 163 8.80 -2.02 -4.29
N SER A 164 9.87 -2.08 -3.50
CA SER A 164 9.88 -2.78 -2.22
C SER A 164 10.30 -1.85 -1.08
N THR A 165 9.80 -2.15 0.11
CA THR A 165 10.19 -1.48 1.34
C THR A 165 10.48 -2.49 2.45
N GLU A 166 10.82 -1.99 3.62
CA GLU A 166 11.12 -2.80 4.80
C GLU A 166 10.46 -2.19 6.02
N PHE A 167 9.89 -3.04 6.87
CA PHE A 167 9.27 -2.67 8.13
C PHE A 167 10.11 -3.18 9.29
N ASP A 168 10.35 -2.31 10.26
CA ASP A 168 10.97 -2.64 11.53
C ASP A 168 9.88 -2.96 12.55
N PHE A 169 9.92 -4.15 13.15
CA PHE A 169 8.88 -4.62 14.06
C PHE A 169 8.98 -3.95 15.43
N SER A 170 10.10 -3.30 15.74
CA SER A 170 10.40 -2.71 17.04
C SER A 170 10.62 -1.19 16.99
N ASP A 171 10.38 -0.54 15.84
CA ASP A 171 10.59 0.90 15.65
C ASP A 171 9.47 1.50 14.78
N THR A 172 8.92 2.65 15.20
CA THR A 172 7.84 3.36 14.48
C THR A 172 8.34 4.47 13.56
N SER A 173 9.66 4.66 13.43
CA SER A 173 10.24 5.64 12.52
C SER A 173 9.85 5.32 11.09
N SER A 174 9.63 6.38 10.31
CA SER A 174 9.40 6.23 8.87
C SER A 174 10.73 6.07 8.15
N ASN A 175 10.74 5.20 7.15
CA ASN A 175 11.86 5.02 6.24
C ASN A 175 11.41 5.30 4.82
N THR A 176 12.16 6.12 4.09
CA THR A 176 11.89 6.43 2.69
C THR A 176 13.01 5.87 1.82
N LYS A 177 12.64 4.98 0.90
CA LYS A 177 13.53 4.47 -0.15
C LYS A 177 13.15 5.13 -1.47
N THR A 178 14.16 5.51 -2.25
CA THR A 178 13.99 6.11 -3.57
C THR A 178 14.84 5.37 -4.59
N GLU A 179 14.28 5.17 -5.79
CA GLU A 179 14.99 4.56 -6.91
C GLU A 179 14.65 5.28 -8.21
N THR A 180 15.65 5.83 -8.88
CA THR A 180 15.48 6.49 -10.17
C THR A 180 15.41 5.46 -11.29
N HIS A 181 14.40 5.59 -12.15
CA HIS A 181 14.17 4.76 -13.30
C HIS A 181 14.10 5.61 -14.56
N THR A 182 14.59 5.07 -15.67
CA THR A 182 14.44 5.66 -17.00
C THR A 182 13.26 4.98 -17.69
N TYR A 183 12.22 5.77 -17.97
CA TYR A 183 11.02 5.37 -18.69
C TYR A 183 11.19 5.74 -20.16
N THR A 184 11.01 4.79 -21.07
CA THR A 184 11.20 5.01 -22.52
C THR A 184 9.94 4.65 -23.29
N ALA A 185 9.36 5.63 -23.98
CA ALA A 185 8.36 5.41 -25.02
C ALA A 185 9.09 5.15 -26.34
N GLN A 186 8.77 4.02 -26.98
CA GLN A 186 9.25 3.74 -28.33
C GLN A 186 8.67 4.76 -29.34
N PRO A 187 9.28 4.93 -30.51
CA PRO A 187 8.73 5.74 -31.60
C PRO A 187 7.25 5.41 -31.89
N GLN A 188 6.41 6.44 -32.04
CA GLN A 188 4.98 6.30 -32.30
C GLN A 188 4.67 6.64 -33.76
N ASN A 189 3.89 5.78 -34.44
CA ASN A 189 3.50 5.98 -35.83
C ASN A 189 2.17 6.74 -35.92
N ILE A 190 2.20 7.93 -36.51
CA ILE A 190 1.05 8.84 -36.62
C ILE A 190 0.74 9.06 -38.09
N LYS A 191 -0.55 8.94 -38.44
CA LYS A 191 -1.04 9.32 -39.75
C LYS A 191 -1.19 10.84 -39.81
N VAL A 192 -0.62 11.44 -40.84
CA VAL A 192 -0.63 12.89 -41.06
C VAL A 192 -1.25 13.18 -42.43
N PRO A 193 -2.37 13.92 -42.48
CA PRO A 193 -3.01 14.28 -43.74
C PRO A 193 -2.10 15.08 -44.70
N PRO A 194 -2.41 15.09 -46.00
CA PRO A 194 -1.69 15.91 -46.98
C PRO A 194 -1.62 17.39 -46.58
N HIS A 195 -0.47 18.02 -46.84
CA HIS A 195 -0.24 19.46 -46.61
C HIS A 195 -0.59 19.95 -45.20
N SER A 196 -0.29 19.13 -44.20
CA SER A 196 -0.60 19.43 -42.80
C SER A 196 0.57 19.11 -41.87
N SER A 197 0.54 19.72 -40.68
CA SER A 197 1.41 19.37 -39.57
C SER A 197 0.60 18.95 -38.35
N VAL A 198 1.14 17.99 -37.62
CA VAL A 198 0.56 17.47 -36.37
C VAL A 198 1.58 17.63 -35.25
N GLU A 199 1.13 18.11 -34.11
CA GLU A 199 1.93 18.21 -32.89
C GLU A 199 1.59 17.03 -31.98
N VAL A 200 2.62 16.28 -31.58
CA VAL A 200 2.51 15.15 -30.66
C VAL A 200 3.14 15.56 -29.34
N ILE A 201 2.39 15.49 -28.25
CA ILE A 201 2.83 15.82 -26.89
C ILE A 201 2.86 14.53 -26.08
N VAL A 202 3.97 14.28 -25.40
CA VAL A 202 4.16 13.09 -24.56
C VAL A 202 4.32 13.51 -23.11
N LYS A 203 3.56 12.84 -22.25
CA LYS A 203 3.61 13.04 -20.80
C LYS A 203 3.70 11.69 -20.08
N LEU A 204 4.44 11.61 -18.98
CA LEU A 204 4.49 10.45 -18.12
C LEU A 204 3.46 10.63 -16.99
N ASP A 205 2.51 9.71 -16.87
CA ASP A 205 1.60 9.68 -15.73
C ASP A 205 2.30 9.05 -14.52
N THR A 206 1.97 9.56 -13.33
CA THR A 206 2.46 9.01 -12.08
C THR A 206 1.31 8.73 -11.13
N VAL A 207 1.46 7.67 -10.35
CA VAL A 207 0.46 7.20 -9.41
C VAL A 207 1.06 7.20 -8.01
N LYS A 208 0.22 7.60 -7.05
CA LYS A 208 0.45 7.36 -5.63
C LYS A 208 -0.38 6.15 -5.19
N ALA A 209 0.30 5.19 -4.56
CA ALA A 209 -0.33 4.02 -3.95
C ALA A 209 -0.09 4.05 -2.45
N SER A 210 -1.15 4.06 -1.66
CA SER A 210 -1.06 3.95 -0.20
C SER A 210 -1.79 2.70 0.30
N GLY A 211 -1.28 2.10 1.37
CA GLY A 211 -1.87 0.89 1.91
C GLY A 211 -1.44 0.62 3.34
N ASN A 212 -2.16 -0.30 3.96
CA ASN A 212 -1.84 -0.82 5.28
C ASN A 212 -1.26 -2.23 5.14
N VAL A 213 -0.45 -2.62 6.10
CA VAL A 213 0.13 -3.96 6.19
C VAL A 213 -0.02 -4.53 7.60
N LYS A 214 -0.08 -5.86 7.69
CA LYS A 214 0.10 -6.61 8.93
C LYS A 214 1.54 -7.04 9.07
N LEU A 215 2.10 -6.84 10.26
CA LEU A 215 3.41 -7.34 10.64
C LEU A 215 3.19 -8.60 11.47
N LEU A 216 3.49 -9.77 10.91
CA LEU A 216 3.18 -11.06 11.51
C LEU A 216 4.44 -11.65 12.14
N SER A 217 4.35 -12.04 13.41
CA SER A 217 5.46 -12.69 14.14
C SER A 217 4.99 -14.03 14.69
N LYS A 218 5.46 -15.13 14.09
CA LYS A 218 5.11 -16.48 14.53
C LYS A 218 6.05 -16.94 15.63
N MET A 219 5.51 -17.42 16.73
CA MET A 219 6.31 -17.83 17.88
C MET A 219 5.67 -18.95 18.70
N SER A 220 6.48 -19.59 19.53
CA SER A 220 6.05 -20.60 20.50
C SER A 220 6.78 -20.41 21.82
N GLY A 221 6.22 -20.92 22.89
CA GLY A 221 6.83 -20.89 24.21
C GLY A 221 5.83 -21.32 25.26
N GLN A 222 6.27 -21.29 26.51
CA GLN A 222 5.49 -21.64 27.68
C GLN A 222 5.44 -20.47 28.65
N LYS A 223 4.26 -20.26 29.23
CA LYS A 223 4.07 -19.36 30.37
C LYS A 223 3.89 -20.22 31.62
N THR A 224 4.73 -19.96 32.60
CA THR A 224 4.61 -20.54 33.93
C THR A 224 4.16 -19.47 34.91
N GLY A 225 3.43 -19.87 35.95
CA GLY A 225 3.04 -18.95 37.01
C GLY A 225 1.92 -19.51 37.86
N SER A 226 1.14 -18.61 38.44
CA SER A 226 -0.05 -19.00 39.19
C SER A 226 -1.23 -18.08 38.92
N ILE A 227 -2.43 -18.63 38.98
CA ILE A 227 -3.67 -17.86 38.98
C ILE A 227 -4.20 -17.82 40.41
N ILE A 228 -4.63 -16.64 40.87
CA ILE A 228 -5.19 -16.44 42.19
C ILE A 228 -6.70 -16.25 42.05
N TYR A 229 -7.47 -16.99 42.85
CA TYR A 229 -8.90 -16.77 43.03
C TYR A 229 -9.17 -16.38 44.48
N TYR A 230 -10.11 -15.48 44.70
CA TYR A 230 -10.55 -15.06 46.02
C TYR A 230 -11.92 -15.66 46.37
N ASN A 231 -12.22 -15.79 47.65
CA ASN A 231 -13.52 -16.27 48.17
C ASN A 231 -13.99 -17.62 47.59
N PRO A 232 -13.30 -18.75 47.87
CA PRO A 232 -12.16 -18.91 48.78
C PRO A 232 -10.83 -18.50 48.15
N SER A 233 -9.86 -18.08 48.98
CA SER A 233 -8.51 -17.77 48.50
C SER A 233 -7.78 -19.04 48.10
N VAL A 234 -7.63 -19.27 46.79
CA VAL A 234 -6.96 -20.45 46.22
C VAL A 234 -6.00 -20.02 45.12
N GLN A 235 -4.82 -20.64 45.10
CA GLN A 235 -3.79 -20.39 44.10
C GLN A 235 -3.56 -21.66 43.29
N TYR A 236 -3.64 -21.55 41.96
CA TYR A 236 -3.38 -22.65 41.03
C TYR A 236 -2.11 -22.36 40.23
N PHE A 237 -1.12 -23.24 40.34
CA PHE A 237 0.08 -23.18 39.51
C PHE A 237 -0.23 -23.73 38.12
N TYR A 238 0.38 -23.12 37.11
CA TYR A 238 0.23 -23.55 35.73
C TYR A 238 1.57 -23.54 35.01
N ASN A 239 1.66 -24.41 34.01
CA ASN A 239 2.62 -24.34 32.93
C ASN A 239 1.85 -24.63 31.64
N LEU A 240 1.61 -23.60 30.84
CA LEU A 240 0.77 -23.67 29.65
C LEU A 240 1.54 -23.14 28.45
N SER A 241 1.31 -23.74 27.29
CA SER A 241 1.85 -23.20 26.04
C SER A 241 1.17 -21.87 25.69
N PHE A 242 1.86 -21.00 24.96
CA PHE A 242 1.23 -19.77 24.45
C PHE A 242 0.02 -20.08 23.58
N HIS A 243 0.09 -21.17 22.81
CA HIS A 243 -1.00 -21.64 21.98
C HIS A 243 -2.24 -21.95 22.82
N ASP A 244 -2.12 -22.77 23.87
CA ASP A 244 -3.26 -23.16 24.70
C ASP A 244 -3.92 -21.96 25.40
N ILE A 245 -3.09 -21.01 25.84
CA ILE A 245 -3.57 -19.76 26.45
C ILE A 245 -4.39 -18.96 25.44
N VAL A 246 -3.84 -18.72 24.25
CA VAL A 246 -4.47 -17.88 23.22
C VAL A 246 -5.68 -18.56 22.60
N ASP A 247 -5.61 -19.86 22.31
CA ASP A 247 -6.72 -20.65 21.76
C ASP A 247 -7.92 -20.61 22.70
N GLU A 248 -7.70 -20.89 23.98
CA GLU A 248 -8.79 -20.88 24.96
C GLU A 248 -9.34 -19.47 25.21
N ALA A 249 -8.47 -18.46 25.33
CA ALA A 249 -8.91 -17.06 25.50
C ALA A 249 -9.77 -16.58 24.31
N SER A 250 -9.41 -16.99 23.09
CA SER A 250 -10.13 -16.59 21.87
C SER A 250 -11.59 -17.07 21.80
N LYS A 251 -11.96 -18.06 22.61
CA LYS A 251 -13.34 -18.58 22.72
C LYS A 251 -14.26 -17.61 23.47
N TYR A 252 -13.69 -16.71 24.26
CA TYR A 252 -14.44 -15.78 25.12
C TYR A 252 -14.35 -14.34 24.60
N GLU A 253 -13.19 -13.93 24.07
CA GLU A 253 -12.96 -12.58 23.58
C GLU A 253 -12.19 -12.56 22.26
N LYS A 254 -12.48 -11.58 21.40
CA LYS A 254 -11.73 -11.36 20.16
C LYS A 254 -10.39 -10.70 20.48
N LEU A 255 -9.30 -11.44 20.27
CA LEU A 255 -7.93 -10.95 20.38
C LEU A 255 -7.50 -10.28 19.06
N SER A 256 -7.17 -8.99 19.09
CA SER A 256 -6.86 -8.22 17.87
C SER A 256 -5.39 -8.30 17.43
N ASN A 257 -4.48 -8.59 18.37
CA ASN A 257 -3.04 -8.54 18.20
C ASN A 257 -2.33 -9.89 18.39
N VAL A 258 -3.09 -10.97 18.59
CA VAL A 258 -2.56 -12.33 18.70
C VAL A 258 -3.63 -13.37 18.32
N TYR A 259 -3.23 -14.46 17.69
CA TYR A 259 -4.09 -15.62 17.46
C TYR A 259 -3.30 -16.94 17.51
N ALA A 260 -4.01 -18.04 17.80
CA ALA A 260 -3.45 -19.39 17.84
C ALA A 260 -3.46 -20.03 16.44
N ASN A 261 -2.39 -20.74 16.11
CA ASN A 261 -2.21 -21.42 14.82
C ASN A 261 -2.45 -22.93 14.96
N PRO A 262 -2.91 -23.62 13.90
CA PRO A 262 -3.10 -25.09 13.93
C PRO A 262 -1.85 -25.93 14.22
N ASP A 263 -0.66 -25.35 14.13
CA ASP A 263 0.63 -26.01 14.37
C ASP A 263 1.19 -25.79 15.79
N GLU A 264 0.32 -25.50 16.75
CA GLU A 264 0.64 -25.29 18.16
C GLU A 264 1.56 -24.07 18.42
N THR A 265 1.59 -23.12 17.47
CA THR A 265 2.25 -21.82 17.63
C THR A 265 1.22 -20.69 17.79
N ILE A 266 1.68 -19.49 18.10
CA ILE A 266 0.86 -18.27 18.03
C ILE A 266 1.46 -17.32 17.01
N THR A 267 0.62 -16.42 16.49
CA THR A 267 1.06 -15.30 15.66
C THR A 267 0.69 -14.00 16.36
N LEU A 268 1.68 -13.15 16.64
CA LEU A 268 1.46 -11.76 17.02
C LEU A 268 1.21 -10.92 15.76
N VAL A 269 0.28 -9.99 15.85
CA VAL A 269 -0.16 -9.14 14.73
C VAL A 269 0.10 -7.68 15.06
N GLY A 270 1.12 -7.13 14.43
CA GLY A 270 1.39 -5.70 14.36
C GLY A 270 0.78 -5.07 13.11
N ALA A 271 0.96 -3.77 12.96
CA ALA A 271 0.41 -2.98 11.87
C ALA A 271 1.41 -1.95 11.37
N GLY A 272 1.32 -1.61 10.09
CA GLY A 272 2.11 -0.57 9.45
C GLY A 272 1.40 0.02 8.25
N ASN A 273 1.97 1.07 7.69
CA ASN A 273 1.48 1.71 6.47
C ASN A 273 2.63 1.98 5.49
N TYR A 274 2.25 2.18 4.23
CA TYR A 274 3.16 2.67 3.20
C TYR A 274 2.48 3.69 2.28
N GLU A 275 3.27 4.58 1.71
CA GLU A 275 2.93 5.44 0.57
C GLU A 275 4.04 5.33 -0.47
N ALA A 276 3.69 4.96 -1.69
CA ALA A 276 4.60 4.88 -2.82
C ALA A 276 4.17 5.84 -3.92
N GLU A 277 5.14 6.46 -4.60
CA GLU A 277 4.94 7.23 -5.83
C GLU A 277 5.83 6.67 -6.93
N TYR A 278 5.24 6.33 -8.06
CA TYR A 278 5.96 5.74 -9.20
C TYR A 278 5.35 6.18 -10.54
N GLY A 279 6.18 6.16 -11.59
CA GLY A 279 5.72 6.40 -12.96
C GLY A 279 4.95 5.19 -13.49
N THR A 280 3.92 5.43 -14.30
CA THR A 280 3.09 4.38 -14.87
C THR A 280 3.24 4.29 -16.39
N GLN A 281 2.39 4.98 -17.13
CA GLN A 281 2.32 4.94 -18.58
C GLN A 281 2.63 6.31 -19.17
N PHE A 282 3.00 6.35 -20.44
CA PHE A 282 3.01 7.60 -21.18
C PHE A 282 1.63 7.88 -21.76
N MET A 283 1.12 9.08 -21.54
CA MET A 283 0.00 9.64 -22.27
C MET A 283 0.53 10.37 -23.50
N VAL A 284 0.20 9.86 -24.69
CA VAL A 284 0.54 10.48 -25.97
C VAL A 284 -0.69 11.22 -26.47
N GLN A 285 -0.59 12.54 -26.58
CA GLN A 285 -1.64 13.42 -27.10
C GLN A 285 -1.26 13.91 -28.49
N VAL A 286 -2.10 13.61 -29.47
CA VAL A 286 -1.94 14.05 -30.84
C VAL A 286 -2.93 15.18 -31.09
N MET A 287 -2.40 16.36 -31.34
CA MET A 287 -3.19 17.56 -31.61
C MET A 287 -3.74 17.51 -33.03
N LYS A 288 -4.91 18.13 -33.24
CA LYS A 288 -5.53 18.23 -34.56
C LYS A 288 -4.56 18.79 -35.61
N PRO A 289 -4.62 18.27 -36.84
CA PRO A 289 -3.77 18.76 -37.93
C PRO A 289 -3.94 20.25 -38.20
N LYS A 290 -2.82 20.96 -38.39
CA LYS A 290 -2.78 22.36 -38.81
C LYS A 290 -2.38 22.42 -40.30
N PRO A 291 -3.10 23.16 -41.15
CA PRO A 291 -2.72 23.32 -42.55
C PRO A 291 -1.42 24.14 -42.67
N LEU A 292 -0.57 23.81 -43.64
CA LEU A 292 0.74 24.46 -43.81
C LEU A 292 0.69 25.86 -44.45
N ASN A 293 -0.45 26.26 -45.03
CA ASN A 293 -0.57 27.52 -45.77
C ASN A 293 -1.40 28.58 -45.02
N GLU A 294 -0.76 29.65 -44.56
CA GLU A 294 -1.42 30.85 -44.00
C GLU A 294 -1.91 31.86 -45.07
N ASN A 295 -1.62 31.65 -46.36
CA ASN A 295 -1.86 32.64 -47.42
C ASN A 295 -3.27 32.63 -48.05
N GLY A 296 -4.32 32.36 -47.26
CA GLY A 296 -5.69 32.77 -47.62
C GLY A 296 -6.38 32.02 -48.77
N ARG A 297 -6.00 30.77 -49.10
CA ARG A 297 -6.75 29.94 -50.06
C ARG A 297 -7.30 28.69 -49.41
N VAL A 298 -8.60 28.76 -49.12
CA VAL A 298 -9.56 27.71 -48.73
C VAL A 298 -8.98 26.60 -47.84
N LYS A 299 -9.22 26.76 -46.53
CA LYS A 299 -9.11 25.72 -45.50
C LYS A 299 -9.84 24.46 -46.00
N ARG A 300 -9.13 23.37 -46.28
CA ARG A 300 -9.77 22.05 -46.08
C ARG A 300 -10.08 22.00 -44.59
N ASP A 301 -11.35 21.87 -44.22
CA ASP A 301 -11.68 21.42 -42.88
C ASP A 301 -11.11 20.01 -42.75
N LEU A 302 -9.94 19.92 -42.10
CA LEU A 302 -9.39 18.65 -41.67
C LEU A 302 -10.27 18.21 -40.50
N HIS A 303 -11.16 17.25 -40.76
CA HIS A 303 -12.13 16.73 -39.78
C HIS A 303 -11.50 15.81 -38.73
N GLU A 304 -10.18 15.86 -38.53
CA GLU A 304 -9.49 15.09 -37.49
C GLU A 304 -9.42 15.91 -36.20
N GLU A 305 -9.94 15.32 -35.13
CA GLU A 305 -9.93 15.90 -33.79
C GLU A 305 -8.67 15.49 -33.02
N ASP A 306 -8.39 16.21 -31.93
CA ASP A 306 -7.37 15.80 -30.97
C ASP A 306 -7.70 14.39 -30.44
N TYR A 307 -6.69 13.53 -30.30
CA TYR A 307 -6.86 12.24 -29.65
C TYR A 307 -5.69 11.91 -28.74
N ALA A 308 -5.91 11.04 -27.77
CA ALA A 308 -4.89 10.60 -26.84
C ALA A 308 -4.98 9.09 -26.60
N TYR A 309 -3.83 8.48 -26.30
CA TYR A 309 -3.74 7.07 -25.97
C TYR A 309 -2.56 6.80 -25.03
N GLU A 310 -2.65 5.69 -24.31
CA GLU A 310 -1.63 5.25 -23.36
C GLU A 310 -0.59 4.36 -24.04
N VAL A 311 0.68 4.53 -23.64
CA VAL A 311 1.81 3.73 -24.11
C VAL A 311 2.54 3.18 -22.89
N THR A 312 2.67 1.85 -22.83
CA THR A 312 3.45 1.18 -21.80
C THR A 312 4.95 1.43 -22.03
N PRO A 313 5.67 2.01 -21.06
CA PRO A 313 7.09 2.29 -21.19
C PRO A 313 7.93 1.04 -21.05
N VAL A 314 9.09 1.03 -21.70
CA VAL A 314 10.21 0.20 -21.27
C VAL A 314 10.87 0.91 -20.09
N VAL A 315 10.96 0.22 -18.95
CA VAL A 315 11.50 0.78 -17.70
C VAL A 315 12.81 0.09 -17.34
N ASN A 316 13.86 0.88 -17.16
CA ASN A 316 15.16 0.41 -16.69
C ASN A 316 15.58 1.20 -15.46
N LYS A 317 16.22 0.54 -14.49
CA LYS A 317 16.87 1.24 -13.37
C LYS A 317 17.93 2.20 -13.93
N ALA A 318 17.93 3.45 -13.47
CA ALA A 318 18.95 4.40 -13.87
C ALA A 318 20.28 4.03 -13.20
N GLU A 319 21.39 4.12 -13.97
CA GLU A 319 22.76 3.96 -13.47
C GLU A 319 23.20 5.14 -12.59
#